data_AF-A0AAD0W941-F1
#
_entry.id   AF-A0AAD0W941-F1
#
_cell.length_a   1.000
_cell.length_b   1.000
_cell.length_c   1.000
_cell.angle_alpha   90.00
_cell.angle_beta   90.00
_cell.angle_gamma   90.00
#
_symmetry.space_group_name_H-M   'P 1'
#
loop_
_entity.id
_entity.type
_entity.pdbx_description
1 polymer ?
#
loop_
_entity_poly.entity_id
_entity_poly.type
_entity_poly.pdbx_seq_one_letter_code
_entity_poly.pdbx_strand_id
1 'polypeptide(L)'
;MKLKLNEQGFAYVQDGKPVFVDDQGKDIAFDAVGTKETISRLNAEAKSHREAKEAAEAALKNFEGIADPAAALKALETLKNIDDKRLVDAGQVEQIKQQTAQAYEQRIQEKEKAHGETLNRITQERDTLQATLFNERIGGQFERSGFIKENLITPPDMVRAVFGNAFKVEGDKVVAYDHTGNKIFSRSRPGEIASFDEALEQLVDHYPNRDYILKGTGSSGGGSQGGGQGARGKTINRAAFDSMDASARSEFFKNGGTLTD
;
A
#
# COMPACT_ATOMS: atom_id res chain seq x y z
N MET A 1 -64.39 -38.73 -87.16
CA MET A 1 -65.40 -37.65 -87.29
C MET A 1 -65.37 -37.01 -88.68
N LYS A 2 -66.52 -36.89 -89.35
CA LYS A 2 -66.68 -36.22 -90.66
C LYS A 2 -67.76 -35.13 -90.57
N LEU A 3 -67.58 -34.00 -91.24
CA LEU A 3 -68.60 -32.94 -91.26
C LEU A 3 -69.86 -33.44 -91.95
N LYS A 4 -71.02 -33.29 -91.30
CA LYS A 4 -72.31 -33.63 -91.90
C LYS A 4 -72.68 -32.53 -92.90
N LEU A 5 -73.01 -32.92 -94.13
CA LEU A 5 -73.44 -32.01 -95.17
C LEU A 5 -74.95 -32.18 -95.42
N ASN A 6 -75.63 -31.10 -95.80
CA ASN A 6 -77.00 -31.16 -96.30
C ASN A 6 -77.03 -31.57 -97.79
N GLU A 7 -78.23 -31.74 -98.36
CA GLU A 7 -78.42 -32.19 -99.76
C GLU A 7 -77.78 -31.26 -100.81
N GLN A 8 -77.45 -30.02 -100.43
CA GLN A 8 -76.83 -29.00 -101.28
C GLN A 8 -75.30 -28.93 -101.09
N GLY A 9 -74.72 -29.78 -100.24
CA GLY A 9 -73.29 -29.82 -99.96
C GLY A 9 -72.80 -28.80 -98.94
N PHE A 10 -73.69 -28.06 -98.27
CA PHE A 10 -73.33 -27.14 -97.18
C PHE A 10 -73.30 -27.84 -95.83
N ALA A 11 -72.55 -27.28 -94.87
CA ALA A 11 -72.48 -27.81 -93.51
C ALA A 11 -73.87 -27.86 -92.85
N TYR A 12 -74.22 -28.99 -92.25
CA TYR A 12 -75.42 -29.11 -91.43
C TYR A 12 -75.17 -28.44 -90.08
N VAL A 13 -76.03 -27.48 -89.71
CA VAL A 13 -75.89 -26.68 -88.49
C VAL A 13 -77.07 -26.93 -87.57
N GLN A 14 -76.79 -27.20 -86.30
CA GLN A 14 -77.77 -27.36 -85.23
C GLN A 14 -77.42 -26.39 -84.10
N ASP A 15 -78.38 -25.57 -83.66
CA ASP A 15 -78.19 -24.56 -82.60
C ASP A 15 -76.98 -23.63 -82.83
N GLY A 16 -76.74 -23.27 -84.10
CA GLY A 16 -75.61 -22.43 -84.50
C GLY A 16 -74.24 -23.15 -84.53
N LYS A 17 -74.20 -24.46 -84.29
CA LYS A 17 -72.97 -25.28 -84.26
C LYS A 17 -72.95 -26.27 -85.44
N PRO A 18 -71.80 -26.47 -86.11
CA PRO A 18 -71.68 -27.49 -87.16
C PRO A 18 -71.81 -28.90 -86.56
N VAL A 19 -72.56 -29.78 -87.25
CA VAL A 19 -72.74 -31.17 -86.83
C VAL A 19 -71.73 -32.07 -87.53
N PHE A 20 -71.04 -32.90 -86.76
CA PHE A 20 -70.15 -33.95 -87.26
C PHE A 20 -70.77 -35.30 -87.01
N VAL A 21 -70.54 -36.24 -87.93
CA VAL A 21 -70.85 -37.65 -87.74
C VAL A 21 -69.60 -38.33 -87.20
N ASP A 22 -69.73 -38.98 -86.05
CA ASP A 22 -68.64 -39.78 -85.50
C ASP A 22 -68.47 -41.11 -86.25
N ASP A 23 -67.46 -41.89 -85.84
CA ASP A 23 -67.11 -43.13 -86.52
C ASP A 23 -68.15 -44.25 -86.27
N GLN A 24 -69.14 -44.01 -85.41
CA GLN A 24 -70.28 -44.88 -85.12
C GLN A 24 -71.58 -44.42 -85.80
N GLY A 25 -71.53 -43.36 -86.61
CA GLY A 25 -72.69 -42.82 -87.32
C GLY A 25 -73.57 -41.89 -86.49
N LYS A 26 -73.12 -41.48 -85.29
CA LYS A 26 -73.87 -40.58 -84.40
C LYS A 26 -73.55 -39.12 -84.72
N ASP A 27 -74.59 -38.29 -84.74
CA ASP A 27 -74.48 -36.85 -84.91
C ASP A 27 -74.03 -36.15 -83.62
N ILE A 28 -73.03 -35.28 -83.73
CA ILE A 28 -72.46 -34.48 -82.65
C ILE A 28 -72.39 -33.02 -83.08
N ALA A 29 -73.13 -32.13 -82.41
CA ALA A 29 -72.98 -30.69 -82.57
C ALA A 29 -71.66 -30.23 -81.94
N PHE A 30 -70.73 -29.72 -82.75
CA PHE A 30 -69.39 -29.34 -82.28
C PHE A 30 -69.35 -27.89 -81.81
N ASP A 31 -69.11 -27.68 -80.52
CA ASP A 31 -68.91 -26.37 -79.94
C ASP A 31 -67.45 -25.91 -80.08
N ALA A 32 -67.15 -25.22 -81.19
CA ALA A 32 -65.82 -24.71 -81.44
C ALA A 32 -65.35 -23.67 -80.40
N VAL A 33 -66.27 -22.85 -79.87
CA VAL A 33 -65.94 -21.78 -78.93
C VAL A 33 -65.66 -22.35 -77.54
N GLY A 34 -66.57 -23.16 -76.98
CA GLY A 34 -66.37 -23.81 -75.68
C GLY A 34 -65.21 -24.80 -75.67
N THR A 35 -64.96 -25.49 -76.79
CA THR A 35 -63.78 -26.35 -76.95
C THR A 35 -62.49 -25.53 -76.92
N LYS A 36 -62.43 -24.39 -77.61
CA LYS A 36 -61.26 -23.49 -77.58
C LYS A 36 -60.99 -22.94 -76.18
N GLU A 37 -62.02 -22.52 -75.46
CA GLU A 37 -61.89 -22.05 -74.07
C GLU A 37 -61.38 -23.16 -73.14
N THR A 38 -61.92 -24.37 -73.28
CA THR A 38 -61.48 -25.55 -72.52
C THR A 38 -60.02 -25.88 -72.81
N ILE A 39 -59.60 -25.86 -74.08
CA ILE A 39 -58.20 -26.08 -74.48
C ILE A 39 -57.30 -24.98 -73.89
N SER A 40 -57.72 -23.71 -73.95
CA SER A 40 -56.95 -22.60 -73.39
C SER A 40 -56.75 -22.75 -71.88
N ARG A 41 -57.79 -23.14 -71.14
CA ARG A 41 -57.72 -23.38 -69.69
C ARG A 41 -56.78 -24.55 -69.37
N LEU A 42 -56.92 -25.67 -70.08
CA LEU A 42 -56.06 -26.85 -69.88
C LEU A 42 -54.59 -26.55 -70.19
N ASN A 43 -54.32 -25.76 -71.23
CA ASN A 43 -52.96 -25.34 -71.56
C ASN A 43 -52.36 -24.41 -70.49
N ALA A 44 -53.14 -23.48 -69.95
CA ALA A 44 -52.71 -22.62 -68.86
C ALA A 44 -52.42 -23.43 -67.58
N GLU A 45 -53.28 -24.39 -67.25
CA GLU A 45 -53.10 -25.30 -66.12
C GLU A 45 -51.85 -26.17 -66.29
N ALA A 46 -51.66 -26.77 -67.47
CA ALA A 46 -50.46 -27.56 -67.78
C ALA A 46 -49.17 -26.73 -67.71
N LYS A 47 -49.22 -25.46 -68.12
CA LYS A 47 -48.11 -24.52 -67.95
C LYS A 47 -47.82 -24.27 -66.46
N SER A 48 -48.84 -23.99 -65.66
CA SER A 48 -48.68 -23.77 -64.21
C SER A 48 -48.08 -24.99 -63.49
N HIS A 49 -48.50 -26.21 -63.85
CA HIS A 49 -47.93 -27.43 -63.26
C HIS A 49 -46.46 -27.61 -63.65
N ARG A 50 -46.09 -27.26 -64.88
CA ARG A 50 -44.69 -27.31 -65.33
C ARG A 50 -43.83 -26.32 -64.56
N GLU A 51 -44.28 -25.07 -64.46
CA GLU A 51 -43.55 -24.03 -63.74
C GLU A 51 -43.40 -24.37 -62.25
N ALA A 52 -44.45 -24.91 -61.61
CA ALA A 52 -44.39 -25.36 -60.22
C ALA A 52 -43.41 -26.53 -60.02
N LYS A 53 -43.38 -27.48 -60.97
CA LYS A 53 -42.43 -28.60 -60.96
C LYS A 53 -40.99 -28.10 -61.10
N GLU A 54 -40.72 -27.23 -62.07
CA GLU A 54 -39.39 -26.66 -62.29
C GLU A 54 -38.91 -25.88 -61.05
N ALA A 55 -39.79 -25.10 -60.41
CA ALA A 55 -39.47 -24.39 -59.17
C ALA A 55 -39.18 -25.35 -58.00
N ALA A 56 -39.96 -26.43 -57.86
CA ALA A 56 -39.76 -27.43 -56.82
C ALA A 56 -38.44 -28.21 -57.03
N GLU A 57 -38.14 -28.62 -58.26
CA GLU A 57 -36.88 -29.28 -58.61
C GLU A 57 -35.67 -28.35 -58.37
N ALA A 58 -35.78 -27.07 -58.74
CA ALA A 58 -34.74 -26.07 -58.46
C ALA A 58 -34.51 -25.87 -56.96
N ALA A 59 -35.57 -25.86 -56.15
CA ALA A 59 -35.45 -25.77 -54.69
C ALA A 59 -34.83 -27.05 -54.08
N LEU A 60 -35.22 -28.23 -54.56
CA LEU A 60 -34.68 -29.52 -54.13
C LEU A 60 -33.18 -29.62 -54.41
N LYS A 61 -32.71 -29.04 -55.52
CA LYS A 61 -31.30 -29.03 -55.93
C LYS A 61 -30.37 -28.45 -54.85
N ASN A 62 -30.83 -27.47 -54.08
CA ASN A 62 -30.04 -26.89 -52.99
C ASN A 62 -29.76 -27.87 -51.84
N PHE A 63 -30.48 -29.00 -51.80
CA PHE A 63 -30.33 -30.06 -50.82
C PHE A 63 -29.66 -31.32 -51.42
N GLU A 64 -29.16 -31.25 -52.67
CA GLU A 64 -28.38 -32.34 -53.27
C GLU A 64 -27.16 -32.68 -52.41
N GLY A 65 -26.96 -33.97 -52.15
CA GLY A 65 -25.90 -34.48 -51.27
C GLY A 65 -26.31 -34.69 -49.81
N ILE A 66 -27.51 -34.27 -49.41
CA ILE A 66 -28.07 -34.58 -48.08
C ILE A 66 -28.86 -35.89 -48.17
N ALA A 67 -28.23 -36.99 -47.75
CA ALA A 67 -28.86 -38.31 -47.75
C ALA A 67 -29.97 -38.46 -46.68
N ASP A 68 -29.84 -37.75 -45.55
CA ASP A 68 -30.83 -37.73 -44.47
C ASP A 68 -31.02 -36.28 -43.94
N PRO A 69 -32.10 -35.59 -44.36
CA PRO A 69 -32.41 -34.24 -43.90
C PRO A 69 -32.63 -34.14 -42.38
N ALA A 70 -33.18 -35.18 -41.74
CA ALA A 70 -33.40 -35.16 -40.30
C ALA A 70 -32.07 -35.24 -39.53
N ALA A 71 -31.14 -36.06 -40.00
CA ALA A 71 -29.78 -36.09 -39.45
C ALA A 71 -29.04 -34.76 -39.65
N ALA A 72 -29.20 -34.11 -40.81
CA ALA A 72 -28.60 -32.80 -41.07
C ALA A 72 -29.13 -31.72 -40.11
N LEU A 73 -30.45 -31.67 -39.89
CA LEU A 73 -31.05 -30.74 -38.91
C LEU A 73 -30.55 -31.02 -37.49
N LYS A 74 -30.45 -32.29 -37.09
CA LYS A 74 -29.91 -32.67 -35.78
C LYS A 74 -28.44 -32.30 -35.60
N ALA A 75 -27.64 -32.40 -36.67
CA ALA A 75 -26.25 -31.97 -36.66
C ALA A 75 -26.13 -30.44 -36.47
N LEU A 76 -26.99 -29.65 -37.14
CA LEU A 76 -27.06 -28.20 -36.96
C LEU A 76 -27.47 -27.82 -35.53
N GLU A 77 -28.46 -28.51 -34.96
CA GLU A 77 -28.87 -28.30 -33.56
C GLU A 77 -27.74 -28.64 -32.58
N THR A 78 -27.01 -29.73 -32.84
CA THR A 78 -25.85 -30.12 -32.03
C THR A 78 -24.74 -29.08 -32.10
N LEU A 79 -24.47 -28.54 -33.30
CA LEU A 79 -23.46 -27.49 -33.48
C LEU A 79 -23.84 -26.21 -32.73
N LYS A 80 -25.11 -25.80 -32.80
CA LYS A 80 -25.62 -24.66 -32.03
C LYS A 80 -25.43 -24.86 -30.53
N ASN A 81 -25.75 -26.05 -30.01
CA ASN A 81 -25.55 -26.37 -28.59
C ASN A 81 -24.06 -26.35 -28.18
N ILE A 82 -23.15 -26.73 -29.08
CA ILE A 82 -21.71 -26.61 -28.84
C ILE A 82 -21.27 -25.15 -28.79
N ASP A 83 -21.74 -24.31 -29.73
CA ASP A 83 -21.41 -22.88 -29.73
C ASP A 83 -21.96 -22.17 -28.49
N ASP A 84 -23.19 -22.46 -28.08
CA ASP A 84 -23.79 -21.96 -26.84
C ASP A 84 -22.95 -22.37 -25.62
N LYS A 85 -22.52 -23.64 -25.55
CA LYS A 85 -21.64 -24.11 -24.48
C LYS A 85 -20.28 -23.39 -24.48
N ARG A 86 -19.66 -23.18 -25.66
CA ARG A 86 -18.38 -22.47 -25.78
C ARG A 86 -18.48 -21.02 -25.31
N LEU A 87 -19.61 -20.36 -25.57
CA LEU A 87 -19.86 -19.00 -25.08
C LEU A 87 -20.00 -18.96 -23.56
N VAL A 88 -20.72 -19.92 -22.97
CA VAL A 88 -20.83 -20.05 -21.51
C VAL A 88 -19.48 -20.33 -20.87
N ASP A 89 -18.72 -21.28 -21.41
CA ASP A 89 -17.37 -21.63 -20.93
C ASP A 89 -16.43 -20.43 -21.04
N ALA A 90 -16.48 -19.68 -22.16
CA ALA A 90 -15.71 -18.45 -22.32
C ALA A 90 -16.09 -17.37 -21.30
N GLY A 91 -17.38 -17.19 -21.00
CA GLY A 91 -17.87 -16.27 -19.97
C GLY A 91 -17.39 -16.66 -18.57
N GLN A 92 -17.42 -17.96 -18.23
CA GLN A 92 -16.91 -18.47 -16.96
C GLN A 92 -15.40 -18.29 -16.82
N VAL A 93 -14.63 -18.54 -17.90
CA VAL A 93 -13.18 -18.30 -17.91
C VAL A 93 -12.87 -16.83 -17.66
N GLU A 94 -13.63 -15.92 -18.25
CA GLU A 94 -13.43 -14.48 -18.04
C GLU A 94 -13.78 -14.08 -16.60
N GLN A 95 -14.86 -14.61 -16.02
CA GLN A 95 -15.19 -14.41 -14.61
C GLN A 95 -14.10 -14.94 -13.67
N ILE A 96 -13.56 -16.13 -13.92
CA ILE A 96 -12.46 -16.69 -13.12
C ILE A 96 -11.21 -15.82 -13.23
N LYS A 97 -10.87 -15.33 -14.42
CA LYS A 97 -9.75 -14.40 -14.61
C LYS A 97 -9.95 -13.11 -13.82
N GLN A 98 -11.14 -12.52 -13.87
CA GLN A 98 -11.47 -11.30 -13.12
C GLN A 98 -11.39 -11.54 -11.61
N GLN A 99 -11.99 -12.62 -11.10
CA GLN A 99 -11.91 -12.98 -9.68
C GLN A 99 -10.47 -13.25 -9.24
N THR A 100 -9.68 -13.92 -10.09
CA THR A 100 -8.27 -14.19 -9.82
C THR A 100 -7.46 -12.90 -9.79
N ALA A 101 -7.66 -12.00 -10.75
CA ALA A 101 -7.02 -10.69 -10.78
C ALA A 101 -7.35 -9.87 -9.53
N GLN A 102 -8.64 -9.82 -9.14
CA GLN A 102 -9.09 -9.14 -7.92
C GLN A 102 -8.47 -9.77 -6.66
N ALA A 103 -8.43 -11.10 -6.55
CA ALA A 103 -7.82 -11.78 -5.42
C ALA A 103 -6.30 -11.52 -5.33
N TYR A 104 -5.61 -11.46 -6.48
CA TYR A 104 -4.19 -11.08 -6.51
C TYR A 104 -3.99 -9.62 -6.11
N GLU A 105 -4.81 -8.70 -6.63
CA GLU A 105 -4.73 -7.28 -6.29
C GLU A 105 -4.97 -7.06 -4.79
N GLN A 106 -5.96 -7.73 -4.20
CA GLN A 106 -6.20 -7.70 -2.75
C GLN A 106 -4.99 -8.22 -1.96
N ARG A 107 -4.40 -9.35 -2.37
CA ARG A 107 -3.19 -9.89 -1.71
C ARG A 107 -1.99 -8.95 -1.81
N ILE A 108 -1.84 -8.24 -2.93
CA ILE A 108 -0.78 -7.25 -3.10
C ILE A 108 -1.03 -6.08 -2.16
N GLN A 109 -2.24 -5.52 -2.13
CA GLN A 109 -2.59 -4.40 -1.24
C GLN A 109 -2.44 -4.76 0.25
N GLU A 110 -2.83 -5.97 0.65
CA GLU A 110 -2.62 -6.46 2.02
C GLU A 110 -1.12 -6.54 2.36
N LYS A 111 -0.30 -7.07 1.45
CA LYS A 111 1.16 -7.12 1.64
C LYS A 111 1.78 -5.74 1.68
N GLU A 112 1.37 -4.82 0.81
CA GLU A 112 1.87 -3.44 0.81
C GLU A 112 1.53 -2.72 2.12
N LYS A 113 0.32 -2.90 2.64
CA LYS A 113 -0.06 -2.38 3.96
C LYS A 113 0.80 -2.98 5.08
N ALA A 114 0.94 -4.31 5.12
CA ALA A 114 1.75 -4.99 6.13
C ALA A 114 3.24 -4.57 6.07
N HIS A 115 3.77 -4.38 4.85
CA HIS A 115 5.11 -3.86 4.64
C HIS A 115 5.24 -2.41 5.11
N GLY A 116 4.27 -1.55 4.81
CA GLY A 116 4.23 -0.17 5.29
C GLY A 116 4.20 -0.07 6.81
N GLU A 117 3.37 -0.87 7.47
CA GLU A 117 3.31 -0.96 8.94
C GLU A 117 4.63 -1.43 9.54
N THR A 118 5.25 -2.46 8.94
CA THR A 118 6.55 -2.97 9.37
C THR A 118 7.65 -1.91 9.22
N LEU A 119 7.65 -1.18 8.10
CA LEU A 119 8.62 -0.13 7.83
C LEU A 119 8.47 1.03 8.81
N ASN A 120 7.24 1.42 9.14
CA ASN A 120 6.96 2.43 10.15
C ASN A 120 7.46 1.99 11.53
N ARG A 121 7.18 0.75 11.94
CA ARG A 121 7.64 0.19 13.21
C ARG A 121 9.17 0.16 13.30
N ILE A 122 9.85 -0.37 12.28
CA ILE A 122 11.32 -0.41 12.24
C ILE A 122 11.91 1.00 12.28
N THR A 123 11.29 1.96 11.59
CA THR A 123 11.74 3.36 11.60
C THR A 123 11.60 3.97 12.98
N GLN A 124 10.46 3.77 13.66
CA GLN A 124 10.24 4.24 15.03
C GLN A 124 11.20 3.58 16.04
N GLU A 125 11.41 2.27 15.93
CA GLU A 125 12.37 1.53 16.76
C GLU A 125 13.79 2.06 16.54
N ARG A 126 14.21 2.26 15.28
CA ARG A 126 15.51 2.87 14.94
C ARG A 126 15.65 4.24 15.56
N ASP A 127 14.67 5.12 15.40
CA ASP A 127 14.73 6.50 15.90
C ASP A 127 14.82 6.53 17.43
N THR A 128 14.07 5.65 18.09
CA THR A 128 14.10 5.49 19.55
C THR A 128 15.45 4.96 20.04
N LEU A 129 15.99 3.94 19.37
CA LEU A 129 17.31 3.38 19.68
C LEU A 129 18.42 4.40 19.43
N GLN A 130 18.34 5.14 18.33
CA GLN A 130 19.29 6.18 17.99
C GLN A 130 19.27 7.31 19.02
N ALA A 131 18.09 7.76 19.45
CA ALA A 131 17.96 8.74 20.53
C ALA A 131 18.54 8.22 21.86
N THR A 132 18.27 6.96 22.20
CA THR A 132 18.83 6.31 23.40
C THR A 132 20.36 6.25 23.34
N LEU A 133 20.93 5.76 22.24
CA LEU A 133 22.38 5.69 22.04
C LEU A 133 23.05 7.07 22.09
N PHE A 134 22.42 8.08 21.51
CA PHE A 134 22.93 9.44 21.56
C PHE A 134 22.89 10.01 22.99
N ASN A 135 21.82 9.76 23.72
CA ASN A 135 21.71 10.16 25.13
C ASN A 135 22.75 9.46 26.01
N GLU A 136 23.03 8.18 25.77
CA GLU A 136 24.08 7.43 26.44
C GLU A 136 25.48 7.93 26.06
N ARG A 137 25.73 8.20 24.78
CA ARG A 137 27.00 8.74 24.30
C ARG A 137 27.31 10.08 24.94
N ILE A 138 26.33 10.99 24.93
CA ILE A 138 26.45 12.30 25.60
C ILE A 138 26.67 12.09 27.10
N GLY A 139 25.84 11.28 27.76
CA GLY A 139 25.98 11.00 29.19
C GLY A 139 27.35 10.45 29.57
N GLY A 140 27.88 9.51 28.79
CA GLY A 140 29.22 8.96 28.99
C GLY A 140 30.35 9.98 28.83
N GLN A 141 30.16 11.05 28.05
CA GLN A 141 31.13 12.15 28.00
C GLN A 141 31.11 12.99 29.28
N PHE A 142 29.93 13.24 29.86
CA PHE A 142 29.84 13.91 31.17
C PHE A 142 30.56 13.08 32.26
N GLU A 143 30.32 11.76 32.33
CA GLU A 143 30.97 10.89 33.32
C GLU A 143 32.50 10.83 33.18
N ARG A 144 33.02 10.96 31.94
CA ARG A 144 34.46 10.89 31.65
C ARG A 144 35.16 12.23 31.57
N SER A 145 34.42 13.35 31.60
CA SER A 145 34.96 14.70 31.46
C SER A 145 36.06 14.98 32.48
N GLY A 146 37.23 15.38 31.99
CA GLY A 146 38.33 15.86 32.83
C GLY A 146 37.97 17.20 33.45
N PHE A 147 37.35 18.07 32.64
CA PHE A 147 36.90 19.39 33.09
C PHE A 147 35.97 19.32 34.30
N ILE A 148 34.95 18.46 34.27
CA ILE A 148 34.03 18.29 35.42
C ILE A 148 34.78 17.83 36.65
N LYS A 149 35.61 16.78 36.53
CA LYS A 149 36.35 16.19 37.66
C LYS A 149 37.32 17.18 38.29
N GLU A 150 37.99 17.99 37.48
CA GLU A 150 39.07 18.85 37.93
C GLU A 150 38.60 20.23 38.35
N ASN A 151 37.58 20.80 37.68
CA ASN A 151 37.21 22.21 37.82
C ASN A 151 35.83 22.45 38.45
N LEU A 152 34.94 21.45 38.53
CA LEU A 152 33.59 21.63 39.10
C LEU A 152 33.47 20.96 40.47
N ILE A 153 32.71 21.57 41.38
CA ILE A 153 32.28 20.92 42.64
C ILE A 153 31.01 20.10 42.47
N THR A 154 30.31 20.29 41.35
CA THR A 154 29.03 19.66 41.04
C THR A 154 29.24 18.28 40.41
N PRO A 155 28.53 17.23 40.88
CA PRO A 155 28.58 15.90 40.28
C PRO A 155 28.19 15.86 38.78
N PRO A 156 28.74 14.92 37.98
CA PRO A 156 28.51 14.85 36.53
C PRO A 156 27.04 14.74 36.09
N ASP A 157 26.20 14.05 36.87
CA ASP A 157 24.77 13.89 36.62
C ASP A 157 24.01 15.22 36.69
N MET A 158 24.33 16.05 37.68
CA MET A 158 23.77 17.39 37.85
C MET A 158 24.26 18.35 36.76
N VAL A 159 25.55 18.26 36.38
CA VAL A 159 26.09 19.05 35.26
C VAL A 159 25.41 18.65 33.94
N ARG A 160 25.20 17.35 33.72
CA ARG A 160 24.45 16.84 32.57
C ARG A 160 23.01 17.33 32.56
N ALA A 161 22.34 17.38 33.71
CA ALA A 161 20.96 17.87 33.79
C ALA A 161 20.83 19.34 33.36
N VAL A 162 21.83 20.18 33.68
CA VAL A 162 21.83 21.61 33.34
C VAL A 162 22.32 21.86 31.91
N PHE A 163 23.44 21.25 31.52
CA PHE A 163 24.13 21.57 30.26
C PHE A 163 23.93 20.54 29.15
N GLY A 164 23.37 19.36 29.45
CA GLY A 164 23.24 18.25 28.50
C GLY A 164 22.46 18.61 27.23
N ASN A 165 21.45 19.48 27.35
CA ASN A 165 20.62 19.91 26.21
C ASN A 165 21.38 20.75 25.17
N ALA A 166 22.53 21.32 25.54
CA ALA A 166 23.40 22.05 24.62
C ALA A 166 24.17 21.11 23.68
N PHE A 167 24.28 19.82 24.02
CA PHE A 167 25.03 18.84 23.23
C PHE A 167 24.12 18.04 22.32
N LYS A 168 24.53 17.89 21.06
CA LYS A 168 23.82 17.11 20.03
C LYS A 168 24.82 16.18 19.35
N VAL A 169 24.35 15.03 18.87
CA VAL A 169 25.16 14.15 18.03
C VAL A 169 24.94 14.51 16.57
N GLU A 170 26.01 14.90 15.88
CA GLU A 170 26.00 15.17 14.44
C GLU A 170 26.98 14.24 13.74
N GLY A 171 26.44 13.36 12.91
CA GLY A 171 27.20 12.25 12.33
C GLY A 171 27.79 11.39 13.44
N ASP A 172 29.12 11.37 13.53
CA ASP A 172 29.85 10.61 14.54
C ASP A 172 30.52 11.49 15.62
N LYS A 173 30.09 12.75 15.77
CA LYS A 173 30.67 13.67 16.77
C LYS A 173 29.61 14.27 17.67
N VAL A 174 29.97 14.46 18.93
CA VAL A 174 29.18 15.27 19.87
C VAL A 174 29.56 16.73 19.64
N VAL A 175 28.58 17.56 19.28
CA VAL A 175 28.73 18.98 18.97
C VAL A 175 27.91 19.77 19.97
N ALA A 176 28.52 20.79 20.55
CA ALA A 176 27.85 21.68 21.48
C ALA A 176 27.32 22.93 20.77
N TYR A 177 26.22 23.44 21.30
CA TYR A 177 25.54 24.63 20.85
C TYR A 177 25.44 25.65 21.98
N ASP A 178 25.66 26.93 21.68
CA ASP A 178 25.48 28.00 22.64
C ASP A 178 23.99 28.32 22.86
N HIS A 179 23.71 29.26 23.78
CA HIS A 179 22.35 29.70 24.09
C HIS A 179 21.64 30.41 22.92
N THR A 180 22.37 30.80 21.87
CA THR A 180 21.83 31.41 20.65
C THR A 180 21.57 30.38 19.55
N GLY A 181 21.94 29.12 19.77
CA GLY A 181 21.78 28.05 18.81
C GLY A 181 22.92 27.94 17.79
N ASN A 182 24.06 28.58 18.03
CA ASN A 182 25.25 28.46 17.18
C ASN A 182 26.19 27.36 17.69
N LYS A 183 26.93 26.72 16.77
CA LYS A 183 27.95 25.72 17.13
C LYS A 183 29.09 26.37 17.90
N ILE A 184 29.54 25.71 18.95
CA ILE A 184 30.70 26.15 19.73
C ILE A 184 31.98 25.68 19.04
N PHE A 185 32.84 26.63 18.68
CA PHE A 185 34.14 26.36 18.07
C PHE A 185 35.26 26.38 19.11
N SER A 186 36.33 25.68 18.79
CA SER A 186 37.52 25.60 19.64
C SER A 186 38.23 26.95 19.65
N ARG A 187 38.57 27.44 20.85
CA ARG A 187 39.39 28.65 21.05
C ARG A 187 40.86 28.33 20.85
N SER A 188 41.25 27.10 21.15
CA SER A 188 42.61 26.58 20.94
C SER A 188 42.88 26.18 19.48
N ARG A 189 41.84 25.78 18.73
CA ARG A 189 41.92 25.36 17.32
C ARG A 189 40.92 26.12 16.44
N PRO A 190 41.30 27.31 15.93
CA PRO A 190 40.41 28.12 15.10
C PRO A 190 39.88 27.36 13.89
N GLY A 191 38.55 27.37 13.71
CA GLY A 191 37.87 26.68 12.60
C GLY A 191 37.46 25.23 12.89
N GLU A 192 37.90 24.63 14.00
CA GLU A 192 37.43 23.32 14.45
C GLU A 192 36.31 23.44 15.48
N ILE A 193 35.39 22.47 15.51
CA ILE A 193 34.38 22.35 16.57
C ILE A 193 35.11 22.08 17.90
N ALA A 194 34.67 22.75 18.96
CA ALA A 194 35.23 22.56 20.29
C ALA A 194 35.15 21.07 20.71
N SER A 195 36.15 20.62 21.48
CA SER A 195 36.04 19.31 22.14
C SER A 195 34.91 19.37 23.18
N PHE A 196 34.45 18.20 23.65
CA PHE A 196 33.39 18.14 24.67
C PHE A 196 33.73 19.00 25.90
N ASP A 197 34.95 18.85 26.44
CA ASP A 197 35.39 19.59 27.63
C ASP A 197 35.55 21.08 27.35
N GLU A 198 36.13 21.48 26.22
CA GLU A 198 36.30 22.89 25.84
C GLU A 198 34.95 23.58 25.58
N ALA A 199 33.99 22.85 25.02
CA ALA A 199 32.64 23.36 24.85
C ALA A 199 31.90 23.48 26.18
N LEU A 200 32.05 22.50 27.07
CA LEU A 200 31.43 22.54 28.40
C LEU A 200 31.99 23.69 29.23
N GLU A 201 33.30 23.93 29.17
CA GLU A 201 33.94 25.08 29.79
C GLU A 201 33.33 26.40 29.29
N GLN A 202 33.21 26.57 27.98
CA GLN A 202 32.58 27.77 27.40
C GLN A 202 31.11 27.92 27.83
N LEU A 203 30.35 26.82 27.93
CA LEU A 203 28.96 26.85 28.41
C LEU A 203 28.86 27.23 29.89
N VAL A 204 29.75 26.68 30.72
CA VAL A 204 29.85 27.04 32.15
C VAL A 204 30.27 28.49 32.31
N ASP A 205 31.16 29.00 31.47
CA ASP A 205 31.60 30.39 31.51
C ASP A 205 30.48 31.40 31.26
N HIS A 206 29.48 31.03 30.45
CA HIS A 206 28.30 31.86 30.19
C HIS A 206 27.17 31.61 31.19
N TYR A 207 27.34 30.69 32.15
CA TYR A 207 26.31 30.40 33.14
C TYR A 207 26.27 31.48 34.24
N PRO A 208 25.11 32.12 34.50
CA PRO A 208 25.03 33.23 35.46
C PRO A 208 25.53 32.90 36.88
N ASN A 209 25.37 31.65 37.30
CA ASN A 209 25.75 31.18 38.64
C ASN A 209 27.01 30.30 38.61
N ARG A 210 27.90 30.50 37.63
CA ARG A 210 29.11 29.68 37.44
C ARG A 210 30.01 29.61 38.67
N ASP A 211 30.12 30.70 39.41
CA ASP A 211 31.01 30.78 40.58
C ASP A 211 30.59 29.84 41.72
N TYR A 212 29.32 29.40 41.73
CA TYR A 212 28.81 28.42 42.70
C TYR A 212 29.08 26.97 42.31
N ILE A 213 29.40 26.69 41.04
CA ILE A 213 29.63 25.33 40.52
C ILE A 213 31.11 25.08 40.21
N LEU A 214 31.89 26.14 40.02
CA LEU A 214 33.33 26.07 39.89
C LEU A 214 33.98 25.78 41.25
N LYS A 215 35.01 24.95 41.27
CA LYS A 215 35.92 24.88 42.42
C LYS A 215 36.56 26.25 42.58
N GLY A 216 36.42 26.82 43.77
CA GLY A 216 37.11 28.06 44.12
C GLY A 216 38.60 27.91 43.83
N THR A 217 39.13 28.75 42.95
CA THR A 217 40.57 28.86 42.72
C THR A 217 41.22 29.07 44.07
N GLY A 218 42.02 28.12 44.53
CA GLY A 218 42.51 28.03 45.90
C GLY A 218 43.11 29.34 46.42
N SER A 219 42.26 30.16 47.04
CA SER A 219 42.66 31.05 48.10
C SER A 219 42.65 30.21 49.36
N SER A 220 43.83 29.75 49.73
CA SER A 220 44.18 29.56 51.13
C SER A 220 43.81 30.85 51.88
N GLY A 221 42.68 30.83 52.59
CA GLY A 221 42.08 32.04 53.14
C GLY A 221 41.31 31.78 54.43
N GLY A 222 42.04 31.79 55.54
CA GLY A 222 41.56 32.28 56.83
C GLY A 222 40.71 31.33 57.66
N GLY A 223 41.31 30.75 58.70
CA GLY A 223 40.57 30.14 59.78
C GLY A 223 39.54 31.11 60.36
N SER A 224 38.26 30.72 60.36
CA SER A 224 37.22 31.45 61.06
C SER A 224 36.94 30.78 62.40
N GLN A 225 37.44 31.41 63.46
CA GLN A 225 37.00 31.22 64.83
C GLN A 225 35.47 31.38 64.93
N GLY A 226 34.78 30.29 65.24
CA GLY A 226 33.42 30.34 65.76
C GLY A 226 33.46 30.49 67.27
N GLY A 227 33.49 31.73 67.76
CA GLY A 227 33.35 32.07 69.18
C GLY A 227 31.94 31.81 69.67
N GLY A 228 31.76 30.78 70.51
CA GLY A 228 30.55 30.51 71.29
C GLY A 228 30.90 30.45 72.76
N GLN A 229 30.53 31.50 73.50
CA GLN A 229 30.74 31.69 74.94
C GLN A 229 30.19 30.54 75.80
N GLY A 230 31.05 30.02 76.67
CA GLY A 230 30.68 29.15 77.78
C GLY A 230 31.92 28.89 78.64
N ALA A 231 32.04 29.61 79.76
CA ALA A 231 33.14 29.52 80.71
C ALA A 231 33.39 28.07 81.15
N ARG A 232 34.42 27.43 80.58
CA ARG A 232 34.99 26.16 81.06
C ARG A 232 36.49 26.17 80.79
N GLY A 233 37.28 25.96 81.83
CA GLY A 233 38.73 25.93 81.75
C GLY A 233 39.21 24.86 80.76
N LYS A 234 40.41 25.09 80.19
CA LYS A 234 41.01 24.27 79.13
C LYS A 234 40.93 22.79 79.51
N THR A 235 40.19 22.00 78.74
CA THR A 235 40.19 20.55 78.89
C THR A 235 41.32 19.98 78.05
N ILE A 236 42.21 19.17 78.65
CA ILE A 236 43.25 18.44 77.93
C ILE A 236 43.17 16.95 78.28
N ASN A 237 43.60 16.09 77.36
CA ASN A 237 43.68 14.66 77.60
C ASN A 237 44.85 14.31 78.54
N ARG A 238 44.78 13.15 79.20
CA ARG A 238 45.79 12.75 80.19
C ARG A 238 47.20 12.64 79.61
N ALA A 239 47.33 12.15 78.38
CA ALA A 239 48.62 12.08 77.69
C ALA A 239 49.29 13.45 77.47
N ALA A 240 48.51 14.49 77.16
CA ALA A 240 49.02 15.86 77.02
C ALA A 240 49.35 16.51 78.37
N PHE A 241 48.67 16.13 79.46
CA PHE A 241 49.02 16.58 80.80
C PHE A 241 50.33 15.95 81.29
N ASP A 242 50.53 14.67 81.01
CA ASP A 242 51.73 13.94 81.42
C ASP A 242 52.99 14.33 80.63
N SER A 243 52.84 15.01 79.49
CA SER A 243 53.95 15.58 78.74
C SER A 243 54.31 17.02 79.17
N MET A 244 53.51 17.66 80.03
CA MET A 244 53.82 18.98 80.57
C MET A 244 54.84 18.92 81.69
N ASP A 245 55.64 19.99 81.83
CA ASP A 245 56.52 20.17 82.98
C ASP A 245 55.74 20.49 84.27
N ALA A 246 56.42 20.40 85.42
CA ALA A 246 55.78 20.56 86.73
C ALA A 246 55.19 21.96 86.96
N SER A 247 55.75 22.99 86.33
CA SER A 247 55.28 24.37 86.42
C SER A 247 53.97 24.53 85.64
N ALA A 248 53.95 24.03 84.40
CA ALA A 248 52.80 24.04 83.51
C ALA A 248 51.63 23.23 84.07
N ARG A 249 51.88 22.10 84.75
CA ARG A 249 50.82 21.33 85.44
C ARG A 249 50.17 22.10 86.58
N SER A 250 50.96 22.86 87.35
CA SER A 250 50.44 23.69 88.46
C SER A 250 49.59 24.85 87.94
N GLU A 251 50.04 25.51 86.87
CA GLU A 251 49.28 26.58 86.21
C GLU A 251 48.00 26.06 85.57
N PHE A 252 48.00 24.85 85.01
CA PHE A 252 46.84 24.23 84.39
C PHE A 252 45.66 24.11 85.37
N PHE A 253 45.90 23.63 86.60
CA PHE A 253 44.85 23.54 87.62
C PHE A 253 44.48 24.88 88.25
N LYS A 254 45.44 25.80 88.43
CA LYS A 254 45.16 27.17 88.88
C LYS A 254 44.23 27.92 87.92
N ASN A 255 44.33 27.62 86.63
CA ASN A 255 43.49 28.19 85.58
C ASN A 255 42.19 27.40 85.33
N GLY A 256 41.81 26.49 86.23
CA GLY A 256 40.55 25.75 86.16
C GLY A 256 40.49 24.66 85.08
N GLY A 257 41.64 24.14 84.66
CA GLY A 257 41.74 23.07 83.67
C GLY A 257 41.06 21.78 84.11
N THR A 258 40.50 21.04 83.15
CA THR A 258 39.83 19.75 83.40
C THR A 258 40.55 18.65 82.61
N LEU A 259 40.73 17.47 83.23
CA LEU A 259 41.32 16.32 82.55
C LEU A 259 40.22 15.45 81.96
N THR A 260 40.35 15.12 80.67
CA THR A 260 39.61 14.01 80.05
C THR A 260 40.54 12.82 79.89
N ASP A 261 39.99 11.62 79.98
CA ASP A 261 40.74 10.39 79.72
C ASP A 261 41.21 10.31 78.26
#